data_AF-A0A8T3NSL8-F1
#
_entry.id   AF-A0A8T3NSL8-F1
#
_cell.length_a   1.000
_cell.length_b   1.000
_cell.length_c   1.000
_cell.angle_alpha   90.00
_cell.angle_beta   90.00
_cell.angle_gamma   90.00
#
_symmetry.space_group_name_H-M   'P 1'
#
loop_
_entity.id
_entity.type
_entity.pdbx_description
1 polymer ?
#
loop_
_entity_poly.entity_id
_entity_poly.type
_entity_poly.pdbx_seq_one_letter_code
_entity_poly.pdbx_strand_id
1 'polypeptide(L)'
;MSGRRGDEEATAGEVRRRDGLARPPGERYRSRSAPVATGPAHLRGALAGLLVGGATALVLGLLSAILDVTLGLLVVAVVGGWAIGVAVVRATWRSTGQPAADATRVIGAACGVLAWLGGRLVDWLVSLAILPGSTLSIGERLVNSPFIVWLTPQLSLIDGGQLLLLAALAWRSAR
;
A
#
# COMPACT_ATOMS: atom_id res chain seq x y z
N MET A 1 39.13 -12.13 -45.59
CA MET A 1 37.89 -12.71 -46.17
C MET A 1 36.77 -11.75 -45.76
N SER A 2 36.41 -10.68 -46.47
CA SER A 2 35.98 -10.49 -47.87
C SER A 2 34.83 -11.40 -48.29
N GLY A 3 33.63 -10.81 -48.33
CA GLY A 3 32.36 -11.33 -48.86
C GLY A 3 31.30 -10.23 -48.66
N ARG A 4 31.16 -9.24 -49.53
CA ARG A 4 30.64 -9.20 -50.91
C ARG A 4 29.11 -9.34 -50.97
N ARG A 5 28.49 -8.18 -51.21
CA ARG A 5 27.30 -7.87 -52.02
C ARG A 5 26.21 -8.94 -52.14
N GLY A 6 25.03 -8.58 -51.65
CA GLY A 6 23.74 -8.96 -52.20
C GLY A 6 22.89 -7.70 -52.30
N ASP A 7 23.01 -6.99 -53.41
CA ASP A 7 22.05 -6.01 -53.90
C ASP A 7 20.85 -6.77 -54.53
N GLU A 8 19.71 -6.08 -54.61
CA GLU A 8 18.52 -6.41 -55.42
C GLU A 8 17.58 -7.52 -54.92
N GLU A 9 16.48 -7.10 -54.30
CA GLU A 9 15.16 -7.28 -54.94
C GLU A 9 14.13 -6.37 -54.28
N ALA A 10 13.99 -5.18 -54.87
CA ALA A 10 12.89 -4.27 -54.60
C ALA A 10 11.60 -4.86 -55.19
N THR A 11 10.84 -5.62 -54.38
CA THR A 11 9.51 -6.05 -54.78
C THR A 11 8.50 -4.92 -54.56
N ALA A 12 7.94 -4.48 -55.69
CA ALA A 12 6.90 -3.47 -55.83
C ALA A 12 5.59 -3.85 -55.10
N GLY A 13 5.54 -3.60 -53.79
CA GLY A 13 4.33 -3.68 -52.97
C GLY A 13 3.88 -2.32 -52.42
N GLU A 14 4.42 -1.23 -52.97
CA GLU A 14 4.33 0.12 -52.41
C GLU A 14 3.21 0.95 -53.07
N VAL A 15 1.97 0.45 -53.15
CA VAL A 15 0.83 1.26 -53.63
C VAL A 15 -0.49 0.91 -52.94
N ARG A 16 -0.52 0.76 -51.62
CA ARG A 16 -1.80 0.80 -50.89
C ARG A 16 -1.74 1.66 -49.64
N ARG A 17 -2.45 2.80 -49.75
CA ARG A 17 -3.00 3.66 -48.70
C ARG A 17 -2.07 4.76 -48.16
N ARG A 18 -1.76 5.70 -49.06
CA ARG A 18 -1.50 7.12 -48.71
C ARG A 18 -2.80 7.96 -48.68
N ASP A 19 -3.95 7.36 -48.41
CA ASP A 19 -5.22 8.09 -48.12
C ASP A 19 -5.41 8.31 -46.62
N GLY A 20 -4.34 8.76 -45.97
CA GLY A 20 -4.33 9.12 -44.56
C GLY A 20 -4.24 10.63 -44.44
N LEU A 21 -5.34 11.31 -44.77
CA LEU A 21 -5.75 12.63 -44.27
C LEU A 21 -4.60 13.56 -43.89
N ALA A 22 -4.32 14.49 -44.81
CA ALA A 22 -3.64 15.74 -44.56
C ALA A 22 -4.34 16.52 -43.43
N ARG A 23 -4.14 16.11 -42.18
CA ARG A 23 -4.47 16.96 -41.04
C ARG A 23 -3.57 18.19 -41.14
N PRO A 24 -4.14 19.40 -41.06
CA PRO A 24 -3.38 20.64 -41.16
C PRO A 24 -2.23 20.62 -40.15
N PRO A 25 -1.06 21.19 -40.48
CA PRO A 25 0.14 21.10 -39.65
C PRO A 25 -0.07 21.57 -38.20
N GLY A 26 -1.07 22.42 -37.92
CA GLY A 26 -1.45 22.84 -36.58
C GLY A 26 -2.19 21.78 -35.73
N GLU A 27 -2.79 20.74 -36.32
CA GLU A 27 -3.51 19.70 -35.59
C GLU A 27 -2.65 18.48 -35.21
N ARG A 28 -1.46 18.33 -35.80
CA ARG A 28 -0.53 17.23 -35.47
C ARG A 28 0.04 17.34 -34.05
N TYR A 29 0.07 18.55 -33.49
CA TYR A 29 0.49 18.82 -32.12
C TYR A 29 -0.67 19.03 -31.15
N ARG A 30 -1.91 18.97 -31.63
CA ARG A 30 -3.10 18.80 -30.79
C ARG A 30 -3.25 17.32 -30.42
N SER A 31 -2.13 16.67 -30.07
CA SER A 31 -2.18 15.53 -29.16
C SER A 31 -2.95 16.04 -27.96
N ARG A 32 -4.15 15.50 -27.78
CA ARG A 32 -5.02 15.68 -26.63
C ARG A 32 -4.28 15.04 -25.45
N SER A 33 -3.17 15.65 -25.05
CA SER A 33 -2.43 15.35 -23.84
C SER A 33 -3.44 15.70 -22.77
N ALA A 34 -4.23 14.71 -22.34
CA ALA A 34 -5.03 14.83 -21.14
C ALA A 34 -4.10 15.47 -20.11
N PRO A 35 -4.51 16.58 -19.46
CA PRO A 35 -3.63 17.31 -18.56
C PRO A 35 -2.99 16.29 -17.64
N VAL A 36 -1.69 16.05 -17.85
CA VAL A 36 -0.95 15.09 -17.05
C VAL A 36 -0.91 15.77 -15.70
N ALA A 37 -1.76 15.32 -14.77
CA ALA A 37 -1.79 15.84 -13.43
C ALA A 37 -0.37 15.73 -12.87
N THR A 38 0.34 16.86 -12.85
CA THR A 38 1.76 16.97 -12.51
C THR A 38 1.99 16.99 -11.01
N GLY A 39 0.92 16.90 -10.22
CA GLY A 39 0.96 16.92 -8.77
C GLY A 39 0.97 15.53 -8.12
N PRO A 40 1.46 15.42 -6.89
CA PRO A 40 1.39 14.20 -6.09
C PRO A 40 -0.07 13.77 -5.85
N ALA A 41 -0.35 12.50 -6.09
CA ALA A 41 -1.68 11.93 -5.87
C ALA A 41 -1.81 11.37 -4.43
N HIS A 42 -1.82 12.24 -3.42
CA HIS A 42 -1.81 11.85 -2.01
C HIS A 42 -2.95 10.89 -1.63
N LEU A 43 -4.16 11.11 -2.16
CA LEU A 43 -5.30 10.22 -1.92
C LEU A 43 -5.01 8.78 -2.37
N ARG A 44 -4.38 8.62 -3.54
CA ARG A 44 -4.00 7.31 -4.06
C ARG A 44 -2.93 6.66 -3.19
N GLY A 45 -1.96 7.45 -2.73
CA GLY A 45 -0.96 7.03 -1.75
C GLY A 45 -1.59 6.50 -0.47
N ALA A 46 -2.52 7.26 0.12
CA ALA A 46 -3.24 6.87 1.32
C ALA A 46 -4.06 5.59 1.12
N LEU A 47 -4.80 5.47 0.02
CA LEU A 47 -5.59 4.25 -0.27
C LEU A 47 -4.70 3.01 -0.44
N ALA A 48 -3.56 3.14 -1.12
CA ALA A 48 -2.60 2.04 -1.24
C ALA A 48 -1.98 1.65 0.11
N GLY A 49 -1.62 2.66 0.92
CA GLY A 49 -1.12 2.46 2.28
C GLY A 49 -2.15 1.78 3.19
N LEU A 50 -3.42 2.16 3.11
CA LEU A 50 -4.52 1.53 3.85
C LEU A 50 -4.77 0.09 3.40
N LEU A 51 -4.68 -0.22 2.10
CA LEU A 51 -4.81 -1.59 1.60
C LEU A 51 -3.73 -2.51 2.16
N VAL A 52 -2.46 -2.10 2.06
CA VAL A 52 -1.33 -2.86 2.60
C VAL A 52 -1.36 -2.89 4.13
N GLY A 53 -1.74 -1.77 4.76
CA GLY A 53 -1.94 -1.65 6.19
C GLY A 53 -3.03 -2.59 6.71
N GLY A 54 -4.14 -2.73 5.98
CA GLY A 54 -5.21 -3.68 6.29
C GLY A 54 -4.75 -5.13 6.21
N ALA A 55 -4.00 -5.50 5.17
CA ALA A 55 -3.39 -6.83 5.08
C ALA A 55 -2.41 -7.09 6.24
N THR A 56 -1.60 -6.09 6.59
CA THR A 56 -0.67 -6.15 7.73
C THR A 56 -1.41 -6.30 9.05
N ALA A 57 -2.49 -5.54 9.25
CA ALA A 57 -3.35 -5.59 10.43
C ALA A 57 -3.95 -6.99 10.61
N LEU A 58 -4.46 -7.60 9.53
CA LEU A 58 -5.00 -8.96 9.57
C LEU A 58 -3.94 -9.98 10.00
N VAL A 59 -2.75 -9.93 9.38
CA VAL A 59 -1.65 -10.85 9.73
C VAL A 59 -1.22 -10.65 11.18
N LEU A 60 -1.03 -9.40 11.61
CA LEU A 60 -0.63 -9.06 12.97
C LEU A 60 -1.65 -9.55 13.99
N GLY A 61 -2.94 -9.25 13.78
CA GLY A 61 -4.01 -9.62 14.69
C GLY A 61 -4.22 -11.13 14.79
N LEU A 62 -4.18 -11.85 13.66
CA LEU A 62 -4.32 -13.31 13.65
C LEU A 62 -3.13 -14.01 14.32
N LEU A 63 -1.90 -13.56 14.06
CA LEU A 63 -0.73 -14.15 14.70
C LEU A 63 -0.70 -13.86 16.20
N SER A 64 -1.11 -12.66 16.63
CA SER A 64 -1.26 -12.30 18.04
C SER A 64 -2.24 -13.25 18.74
N ALA A 65 -3.43 -13.42 18.15
CA ALA A 65 -4.48 -14.24 18.74
C ALA A 65 -4.17 -15.75 18.80
N ILE A 66 -3.41 -16.28 17.84
CA ILE A 66 -3.17 -17.73 17.71
C ILE A 66 -1.88 -18.18 18.39
N LEU A 67 -0.79 -17.44 18.19
CA LEU A 67 0.54 -17.92 18.55
C LEU A 67 1.00 -17.38 19.91
N ASP A 68 0.47 -16.25 20.38
CA ASP A 68 0.95 -15.54 21.59
C ASP A 68 2.47 -15.25 21.55
N VAL A 69 3.10 -15.30 20.36
CA VAL A 69 4.54 -15.07 20.15
C VAL A 69 4.78 -13.59 19.91
N THR A 70 4.93 -12.84 20.99
CA THR A 70 5.13 -11.38 20.98
C THR A 70 6.36 -10.92 20.19
N LEU A 71 7.45 -11.70 20.18
CA LEU A 71 8.67 -11.38 19.42
C LEU A 71 8.50 -11.53 17.91
N GLY A 72 7.71 -12.51 17.47
CA GLY A 72 7.43 -12.74 16.04
C GLY A 72 6.68 -11.56 15.42
N LEU A 73 5.83 -10.91 16.22
CA LEU A 73 5.08 -9.73 15.81
C LEU A 73 5.97 -8.51 15.55
N LEU A 74 7.17 -8.42 16.14
CA LEU A 74 8.13 -7.36 15.82
C LEU A 74 8.64 -7.48 14.37
N VAL A 75 8.87 -8.70 13.89
CA VAL A 75 9.26 -8.95 12.49
C VAL A 75 8.15 -8.53 11.55
N VAL A 76 6.89 -8.86 11.88
CA VAL A 76 5.72 -8.44 11.12
C VAL A 76 5.58 -6.91 11.12
N ALA A 77 5.82 -6.25 12.25
CA ALA A 77 5.81 -4.80 12.35
C ALA A 77 6.87 -4.15 11.45
N VAL A 78 8.08 -4.74 11.39
CA VAL A 78 9.17 -4.26 10.53
C VAL A 78 8.83 -4.40 9.05
N VAL A 79 8.43 -5.60 8.62
CA VAL A 79 8.10 -5.89 7.22
C VAL A 79 6.86 -5.12 6.78
N GLY A 80 5.83 -5.09 7.63
CA GLY A 80 4.59 -4.37 7.40
C GLY A 80 4.81 -2.86 7.29
N GLY A 81 5.58 -2.26 8.20
CA GLY A 81 5.88 -0.83 8.19
C GLY A 81 6.61 -0.43 6.92
N TRP A 82 7.63 -1.20 6.53
CA TRP A 82 8.33 -0.99 5.25
C TRP A 82 7.39 -1.12 4.04
N ALA A 83 6.57 -2.17 3.99
CA ALA A 83 5.65 -2.40 2.87
C ALA A 83 4.62 -1.27 2.73
N ILE A 84 4.08 -0.76 3.85
CA ILE A 84 3.15 0.37 3.87
C ILE A 84 3.79 1.61 3.26
N GLY A 85 4.98 2.03 3.71
CA GLY A 85 5.60 3.24 3.17
C GLY A 85 6.02 3.12 1.71
N VAL A 86 6.51 1.94 1.28
CA VAL A 86 6.78 1.65 -0.14
C VAL A 86 5.50 1.74 -0.99
N ALA A 87 4.37 1.23 -0.50
CA ALA A 87 3.11 1.33 -1.21
C ALA A 87 2.63 2.78 -1.33
N VAL A 88 2.73 3.56 -0.24
CA VAL A 88 2.35 4.99 -0.23
C VAL A 88 3.18 5.78 -1.23
N VAL A 89 4.51 5.65 -1.23
CA VAL A 89 5.37 6.44 -2.13
C VAL A 89 5.17 6.06 -3.60
N ARG A 90 5.05 4.75 -3.91
CA ARG A 90 4.81 4.26 -5.28
C ARG A 90 3.44 4.67 -5.82
N ALA A 91 2.43 4.76 -4.98
CA ALA A 91 1.10 5.18 -5.38
C ALA A 91 0.97 6.71 -5.50
N THR A 92 1.75 7.46 -4.74
CA THR A 92 1.74 8.94 -4.77
C THR A 92 2.40 9.48 -6.05
N TRP A 93 3.49 8.85 -6.51
CA TRP A 93 4.29 9.30 -7.64
C TRP A 93 4.25 8.31 -8.80
N ARG A 94 3.84 8.77 -9.99
CA ARG A 94 3.90 7.95 -11.23
C ARG A 94 5.29 7.94 -11.86
N SER A 95 6.13 8.94 -11.59
CA SER A 95 7.50 9.03 -12.10
C SER A 95 8.52 8.93 -10.97
N THR A 96 9.44 7.99 -11.09
CA THR A 96 10.63 7.86 -10.22
C THR A 96 11.52 9.09 -10.38
N GLY A 97 11.70 9.89 -9.32
CA GLY A 97 12.72 10.96 -9.33
C GLY A 97 12.37 12.24 -8.56
N GLN A 98 11.12 12.44 -8.14
CA GLN A 98 10.78 13.57 -7.27
C GLN A 98 11.04 13.21 -5.80
N PRO A 99 11.63 14.13 -5.02
CA PRO A 99 11.81 13.93 -3.59
C PRO A 99 10.44 13.79 -2.91
N ALA A 100 10.29 12.82 -2.01
CA ALA A 100 9.04 12.66 -1.28
C ALA A 100 8.75 13.91 -0.44
N ALA A 101 7.59 14.53 -0.70
CA ALA A 101 7.06 15.59 0.14
C ALA A 101 6.79 15.06 1.56
N ASP A 102 6.99 15.89 2.58
CA ASP A 102 6.79 15.52 3.99
C ASP A 102 5.38 14.96 4.26
N ALA A 103 4.37 15.42 3.53
CA ALA A 103 3.01 14.89 3.57
C ALA A 103 2.95 13.37 3.31
N THR A 104 3.78 12.84 2.40
CA THR A 104 3.83 11.41 2.05
C THR A 104 4.32 10.58 3.24
N ARG A 105 5.27 11.12 4.01
CA ARG A 105 5.82 10.47 5.21
C ARG A 105 4.81 10.45 6.34
N VAL A 106 4.10 11.56 6.55
CA VAL A 106 3.00 11.65 7.52
C VAL A 106 1.90 10.65 7.18
N ILE A 107 1.51 10.56 5.90
CA ILE A 107 0.53 9.56 5.44
C ILE A 107 1.03 8.13 5.73
N GLY A 108 2.30 7.84 5.44
CA GLY A 108 2.92 6.55 5.74
C GLY A 108 2.82 6.18 7.22
N ALA A 109 3.27 7.08 8.12
CA ALA A 109 3.17 6.85 9.56
C ALA A 109 1.72 6.70 10.03
N ALA A 110 0.80 7.53 9.55
CA ALA A 110 -0.62 7.43 9.89
C ALA A 110 -1.20 6.07 9.48
N CYS A 111 -0.86 5.57 8.28
CA CYS A 111 -1.25 4.23 7.84
C CYS A 111 -0.63 3.13 8.74
N GLY A 112 0.62 3.30 9.19
CA GLY A 112 1.26 2.39 10.14
C GLY A 112 0.56 2.33 11.50
N VAL A 113 0.18 3.48 12.06
CA VAL A 113 -0.60 3.58 13.31
C VAL A 113 -1.97 2.93 13.15
N LEU A 114 -2.67 3.20 12.04
CA LEU A 114 -3.97 2.60 11.75
C LEU A 114 -3.86 1.09 11.54
N ALA A 115 -2.79 0.60 10.91
CA ALA A 115 -2.55 -0.84 10.74
C ALA A 115 -2.32 -1.54 12.09
N TRP A 116 -1.55 -0.92 12.98
CA TRP A 116 -1.35 -1.43 14.34
C TRP A 116 -2.68 -1.49 15.10
N LEU A 117 -3.47 -0.40 15.09
CA LEU A 117 -4.77 -0.34 15.76
C LEU A 117 -5.75 -1.36 15.17
N GLY A 118 -5.77 -1.50 13.84
CA GLY A 118 -6.57 -2.51 13.15
C GLY A 118 -6.17 -3.93 13.54
N GLY A 119 -4.88 -4.20 13.72
CA GLY A 119 -4.40 -5.50 14.18
C GLY A 119 -4.89 -5.83 15.59
N ARG A 120 -4.87 -4.85 16.50
CA ARG A 120 -5.45 -4.99 17.85
C ARG A 120 -6.95 -5.23 17.81
N LEU A 121 -7.66 -4.56 16.91
CA LEU A 121 -9.09 -4.77 16.72
C LEU A 121 -9.39 -6.19 16.25
N VAL A 122 -8.60 -6.71 15.30
CA VAL A 122 -8.73 -8.09 14.80
C VAL A 122 -8.46 -9.09 15.91
N ASP A 123 -7.38 -8.90 16.68
CA ASP A 123 -7.04 -9.75 17.83
C ASP A 123 -8.18 -9.80 18.87
N TRP A 124 -8.74 -8.64 19.21
CA TRP A 124 -9.91 -8.56 20.10
C TRP A 124 -11.13 -9.30 19.53
N LEU A 125 -11.44 -9.14 18.24
CA LEU A 125 -12.55 -9.84 17.60
C LEU A 125 -12.35 -11.36 17.59
N VAL A 126 -11.13 -11.82 17.35
CA VAL A 126 -10.79 -13.25 17.38
C VAL A 126 -10.88 -13.78 18.82
N SER A 127 -10.38 -13.02 19.80
CA SER A 127 -10.52 -13.35 21.22
C SER A 127 -11.99 -13.48 21.62
N LEU A 128 -12.85 -12.53 21.19
CA LEU A 128 -14.29 -12.60 21.40
C LEU A 128 -14.94 -13.81 20.74
N ALA A 129 -14.41 -14.30 19.62
CA ALA A 129 -14.92 -15.49 18.94
C ALA A 129 -14.49 -16.81 19.62
N ILE A 130 -13.30 -16.86 20.21
CA ILE A 130 -12.72 -18.07 20.82
C ILE A 130 -13.17 -18.25 22.28
N LEU A 131 -13.48 -17.17 23.01
CA LEU A 131 -13.85 -17.23 24.43
C LEU A 131 -15.00 -18.21 24.73
N PRO A 132 -14.81 -19.14 25.69
CA PRO A 132 -15.85 -20.08 26.12
C PRO A 132 -16.99 -19.34 26.82
N GLY A 133 -18.07 -19.14 26.07
CA GLY A 133 -19.28 -18.42 26.48
C GLY A 133 -20.28 -18.29 25.32
N SER A 134 -20.21 -19.24 24.36
CA SER A 134 -20.89 -19.31 23.04
C SER A 134 -22.39 -19.02 23.04
N THR A 135 -23.03 -18.95 24.19
CA THR A 135 -24.48 -18.75 24.32
C THR A 135 -24.90 -17.29 24.16
N LEU A 136 -24.01 -16.33 24.44
CA LEU A 136 -24.30 -14.90 24.28
C LEU A 136 -24.09 -14.45 22.83
N SER A 137 -25.00 -13.59 22.36
CA SER A 137 -24.93 -12.96 21.05
C SER A 137 -23.72 -12.02 20.93
N ILE A 138 -23.27 -11.73 19.70
CA ILE A 138 -22.09 -10.88 19.50
C ILE A 138 -22.33 -9.46 20.03
N GLY A 139 -23.57 -8.95 19.97
CA GLY A 139 -23.93 -7.64 20.51
C GLY A 139 -23.74 -7.57 22.02
N GLU A 140 -24.18 -8.59 22.76
CA GLU A 140 -23.98 -8.67 24.22
C GLU A 140 -22.49 -8.77 24.58
N ARG A 141 -21.69 -9.49 23.78
CA ARG A 141 -20.24 -9.56 23.99
C ARG A 141 -19.55 -8.21 23.83
N LEU A 142 -19.92 -7.45 22.79
CA LEU A 142 -19.36 -6.12 22.54
C LEU A 142 -19.67 -5.14 23.68
N VAL A 143 -20.86 -5.26 24.29
CA VAL A 143 -21.26 -4.45 25.44
C VAL A 143 -20.48 -4.86 26.70
N ASN A 144 -20.32 -6.15 26.93
CA ASN A 144 -19.66 -6.67 28.14
C ASN A 144 -18.13 -6.62 28.11
N SER A 145 -17.52 -6.55 26.92
CA SER A 145 -16.07 -6.43 26.76
C SER A 145 -15.70 -5.35 25.74
N PRO A 146 -15.85 -4.06 26.09
CA PRO A 146 -15.53 -2.97 25.18
C PRO A 146 -14.05 -2.99 24.77
N PHE A 147 -13.77 -2.75 23.48
CA PHE A 147 -12.42 -2.79 22.92
C PHE A 147 -11.38 -1.98 23.72
N ILE A 148 -11.73 -0.77 24.17
CA ILE A 148 -10.81 0.10 24.92
C ILE A 148 -10.45 -0.50 26.29
N VAL A 149 -11.42 -1.11 26.96
CA VAL A 149 -11.21 -1.78 28.26
C VAL A 149 -10.31 -2.99 28.08
N TRP A 150 -10.52 -3.77 27.01
CA TRP A 150 -9.68 -4.91 26.64
C TRP A 150 -8.26 -4.49 26.23
N LEU A 151 -8.10 -3.38 25.51
CA LEU A 151 -6.81 -2.90 24.99
C LEU A 151 -5.90 -2.36 26.09
N THR A 152 -6.46 -1.73 27.12
CA THR A 152 -5.69 -1.05 28.18
C THR A 152 -4.64 -1.95 28.85
N PRO A 153 -4.97 -3.16 29.35
CA PRO A 153 -3.97 -4.06 29.93
C PRO A 153 -2.98 -4.64 28.91
N GLN A 154 -3.30 -4.59 27.61
CA GLN A 154 -2.47 -5.08 26.51
C GLN A 154 -1.42 -4.04 26.05
N LEU A 155 -1.30 -2.88 26.71
CA LEU A 155 -0.31 -1.87 26.35
C LEU A 155 1.01 -2.12 27.10
N SER A 156 1.78 -3.12 26.66
CA SER A 156 3.14 -3.34 27.15
C SER A 156 4.17 -2.52 26.37
N LEU A 157 5.42 -2.52 26.85
CA LEU A 157 6.56 -1.94 26.13
C LEU A 157 6.76 -2.58 24.75
N ILE A 158 6.43 -3.86 24.59
CA ILE A 158 6.54 -4.57 23.32
C ILE A 158 5.51 -4.01 22.33
N ASP A 159 4.29 -3.76 22.78
CA ASP A 159 3.21 -3.24 21.94
C ASP A 159 3.49 -1.80 21.50
N GLY A 160 4.03 -0.98 22.41
CA GLY A 160 4.57 0.33 22.08
C GLY A 160 5.72 0.26 21.07
N GLY A 161 6.60 -0.74 21.21
CA GLY A 161 7.68 -1.02 20.26
C GLY A 161 7.16 -1.40 18.86
N GLN A 162 6.14 -2.25 18.77
CA GLN A 162 5.50 -2.61 17.50
C GLN A 162 4.87 -1.40 16.81
N LEU A 163 4.12 -0.58 17.56
CA LEU A 163 3.51 0.65 17.05
C LEU A 163 4.58 1.59 16.49
N LEU A 164 5.64 1.82 17.27
CA LEU A 164 6.74 2.69 16.88
C LEU A 164 7.47 2.15 15.65
N LEU A 165 7.75 0.85 15.58
CA LEU A 165 8.39 0.22 14.43
C LEU A 165 7.53 0.36 13.16
N LEU A 166 6.24 0.05 13.24
CA LEU A 166 5.31 0.19 12.12
C LEU A 166 5.28 1.64 11.61
N ALA A 167 5.06 2.59 12.51
CA ALA A 167 4.95 4.00 12.17
C ALA A 167 6.28 4.58 11.65
N ALA A 168 7.40 4.31 12.33
CA ALA A 168 8.70 4.85 11.97
C ALA A 168 9.24 4.25 10.67
N LEU A 169 9.03 2.96 10.41
CA LEU A 169 9.45 2.33 9.16
C LEU A 169 8.55 2.71 8.00
N ALA A 170 7.24 2.89 8.22
CA ALA A 170 6.36 3.45 7.19
C ALA A 170 6.74 4.89 6.86
N TRP A 171 7.05 5.72 7.86
CA TRP A 171 7.58 7.07 7.66
C TRP A 171 8.90 7.06 6.86
N ARG A 172 9.87 6.24 7.30
CA ARG A 172 11.21 6.17 6.71
C ARG A 172 11.19 5.61 5.29
N SER A 173 10.33 4.65 4.98
CA SER A 173 10.24 4.05 3.65
C SER A 173 9.39 4.86 2.68
N ALA A 174 8.54 5.76 3.16
CA ALA A 174 7.81 6.75 2.36
C ALA A 174 8.66 7.97 1.95
N ARG A 175 9.99 7.82 1.91
CA ARG A 175 10.97 8.83 1.46
C ARG A 175 11.37 8.61 0.01
#